data_AF-A0A7K0T8D0-F1
#
_entry.id   AF-A0A7K0T8D0-F1
#
_cell.length_a   1.000
_cell.length_b   1.000
_cell.length_c   1.000
_cell.angle_alpha   90.00
_cell.angle_beta   90.00
_cell.angle_gamma   90.00
#
_symmetry.space_group_name_H-M   'P 1'
#
loop_
_entity.id
_entity.type
_entity.pdbx_description
1 polymer ?
#
loop_
_entity_poly.entity_id
_entity_poly.type
_entity_poly.pdbx_seq_one_letter_code
_entity_poly.pdbx_strand_id
1 'polypeptide(L)' 'MRQILIAGAIALLFSLFGTRGLIKILATRGYGQIIRDDGPSSHQIKRGTPTMGGIILIAAALVGYL' A
#
# COMPACT_ATOMS: atom_id res chain seq x y z
N MET A 1 11.63 21.01 -14.56
CA MET A 1 10.81 19.87 -15.04
C MET A 1 11.53 18.53 -15.04
N ARG A 2 12.76 18.40 -15.56
CA ARG A 2 13.50 17.11 -15.57
C ARG A 2 13.60 16.44 -14.19
N GLN A 3 13.92 17.19 -13.14
CA GLN A 3 14.01 16.66 -11.77
C GLN A 3 12.67 16.11 -11.25
N ILE A 4 11.56 16.80 -11.53
CA ILE A 4 10.21 16.38 -11.13
C ILE A 4 9.84 15.05 -11.82
N LEU A 5 10.21 14.89 -13.09
CA LEU A 5 9.97 13.64 -13.82
C LEU A 5 10.80 12.48 -13.25
N ILE A 6 12.05 12.72 -12.89
CA ILE A 6 12.92 11.71 -12.27
C ILE A 6 12.38 11.31 -10.89
N ALA A 7 12.04 12.29 -10.05
CA ALA A 7 11.42 12.06 -8.75
C ALA A 7 10.15 11.21 -8.85
N GLY A 8 9.26 11.56 -9.79
CA GLY A 8 8.04 10.81 -10.06
C GLY A 8 8.29 9.38 -10.52
N ALA A 9 9.29 9.17 -11.39
CA ALA A 9 9.66 7.84 -11.85
C ALA A 9 10.22 6.96 -10.71
N ILE A 10 11.08 7.52 -9.87
CA ILE A 10 11.64 6.83 -8.69
C ILE A 10 10.52 6.46 -7.72
N ALA A 11 9.64 7.41 -7.38
CA ALA A 11 8.51 7.17 -6.49
C ALA A 11 7.57 6.07 -7.05
N LEU A 12 7.27 6.11 -8.36
CA LEU A 12 6.44 5.10 -9.01
C LEU A 12 7.07 3.72 -8.89
N LEU A 13 8.34 3.56 -9.27
CA LEU A 13 9.03 2.27 -9.20
C LEU A 13 9.10 1.76 -7.76
N PHE A 14 9.46 2.63 -6.80
CA PHE A 14 9.54 2.26 -5.39
C PHE A 14 8.18 1.78 -4.86
N SER A 15 7.10 2.51 -5.14
CA SER A 15 5.75 2.13 -4.71
C SER A 15 5.31 0.82 -5.36
N LEU A 16 5.57 0.63 -6.66
CA LEU A 16 5.12 -0.54 -7.41
C LEU A 16 5.75 -1.84 -6.88
N PHE A 17 7.07 -1.84 -6.67
CA PHE A 17 7.77 -3.04 -6.18
C PHE A 17 7.68 -3.18 -4.66
N GLY A 18 7.70 -2.07 -3.92
CA GLY A 18 7.65 -2.06 -2.46
C GLY A 18 6.29 -2.50 -1.88
N THR A 19 5.19 -2.26 -2.60
CA THR A 19 3.83 -2.61 -2.13
C THR A 19 3.70 -4.09 -1.80
N ARG A 20 4.26 -5.00 -2.61
CA ARG A 20 4.16 -6.45 -2.36
C ARG A 20 4.86 -6.87 -1.06
N GLY A 21 6.00 -6.25 -0.75
CA GLY A 21 6.71 -6.46 0.50
C GLY A 21 5.92 -5.93 1.70
N LEU A 22 5.40 -4.70 1.57
CA LEU A 22 4.59 -4.08 2.62
C LEU A 22 3.31 -4.89 2.93
N ILE A 23 2.60 -5.36 1.91
CA ILE A 23 1.41 -6.22 2.07
C ILE A 23 1.74 -7.46 2.91
N LYS A 24 2.86 -8.14 2.62
CA LYS A 24 3.28 -9.32 3.40
C LYS A 24 3.54 -8.96 4.87
N ILE A 25 4.24 -7.85 5.13
CA ILE A 25 4.57 -7.40 6.49
C ILE A 25 3.30 -7.01 7.26
N LEU A 26 2.37 -6.30 6.62
CA LEU A 26 1.14 -5.86 7.25
C LEU A 26 0.21 -7.06 7.53
N ALA A 27 0.16 -8.01 6.60
CA ALA A 27 -0.60 -9.25 6.78
C ALA A 27 -0.04 -10.10 7.93
N THR A 28 1.28 -10.26 8.05
CA THR A 28 1.89 -11.03 9.16
C THR A 28 1.73 -10.36 10.52
N ARG A 29 1.62 -9.03 10.55
CA ARG A 29 1.32 -8.27 11.77
C ARG A 29 -0.16 -8.18 12.12
N GLY A 30 -1.03 -8.80 11.32
CA GLY A 30 -2.47 -8.85 11.60
C GLY A 30 -3.21 -7.53 11.32
N TYR A 31 -2.64 -6.61 10.54
CA TYR A 31 -3.31 -5.36 10.15
C TYR A 31 -4.38 -5.55 9.06
N GLY A 32 -5.09 -6.67 9.06
CA GLY A 32 -6.16 -6.98 8.12
C GLY A 32 -7.42 -6.17 8.37
N GLN A 33 -8.19 -5.90 7.32
CA GLN A 33 -9.49 -5.24 7.43
C GLN A 33 -10.50 -6.18 8.11
N ILE A 34 -11.11 -5.70 9.19
CA ILE A 34 -12.23 -6.35 9.85
C ILE A 34 -13.50 -6.02 9.07
N ILE A 35 -14.22 -7.05 8.63
CA ILE A 35 -15.51 -6.92 7.93
C ILE A 35 -16.61 -7.34 8.89
N ARG A 36 -17.64 -6.50 8.99
CA ARG A 36 -18.83 -6.72 9.83
C ARG A 36 -19.69 -7.85 9.24
N ASP A 37 -20.29 -8.66 10.12
CA ASP A 37 -20.98 -9.89 9.72
C ASP A 37 -22.42 -9.69 9.23
N ASP A 38 -23.00 -8.50 9.42
CA ASP A 38 -24.36 -8.13 8.99
C ASP A 38 -24.45 -7.65 7.51
N GLY A 39 -23.31 -7.55 6.82
CA GLY A 39 -23.22 -7.06 5.46
C GLY A 39 -23.51 -8.13 4.39
N PRO A 40 -23.60 -7.72 3.11
CA PRO A 40 -23.74 -8.67 2.02
C PRO A 40 -22.56 -9.65 2.00
N SER A 41 -22.83 -10.93 1.72
CA SER A 41 -21.82 -12.01 1.73
C SER A 41 -20.61 -11.73 0.82
N SER A 42 -20.78 -10.95 -0.25
CA SER A 42 -19.71 -10.51 -1.13
C SER A 42 -18.64 -9.65 -0.43
N HIS A 43 -18.97 -8.97 0.67
CA HIS A 43 -17.99 -8.17 1.42
C HIS A 43 -17.03 -9.01 2.24
N GLN A 44 -17.40 -10.23 2.62
CA GLN A 44 -16.54 -11.13 3.40
C GLN A 44 -15.29 -11.56 2.63
N ILE A 45 -15.31 -11.49 1.29
CA ILE A 45 -14.15 -11.76 0.42
C ILE A 45 -12.98 -10.81 0.72
N LYS A 46 -13.26 -9.61 1.23
CA LYS A 46 -12.24 -8.60 1.56
C LYS A 46 -11.62 -8.82 2.95
N ARG A 47 -12.16 -9.72 3.77
CA ARG A 47 -11.66 -10.01 5.12
C ARG A 47 -10.20 -10.44 5.07
N GLY A 48 -9.37 -9.83 5.91
CA GLY A 48 -7.93 -10.11 5.95
C GLY A 48 -7.08 -9.34 4.93
N THR A 49 -7.68 -8.52 4.06
CA THR A 49 -6.90 -7.60 3.21
C THR A 49 -6.16 -6.60 4.09
N PRO A 50 -4.82 -6.48 4.02
CA PRO A 50 -4.08 -5.57 4.87
C PRO A 50 -4.47 -4.11 4.66
N THR A 51 -4.61 -3.40 5.77
CA THR A 51 -4.90 -1.97 5.87
C THR A 51 -3.60 -1.17 5.94
N MET A 52 -3.65 0.14 5.69
CA MET A 52 -2.48 1.05 5.70
C MET A 52 -1.54 0.98 4.48
N GLY A 53 -2.06 0.64 3.30
CA GLY A 53 -1.27 0.69 2.06
C GLY A 53 -0.65 2.06 1.74
N GLY A 54 -1.25 3.17 2.22
CA GLY A 54 -0.74 4.53 1.99
C GLY A 54 0.68 4.79 2.51
N ILE A 55 1.18 3.97 3.45
CA ILE A 55 2.56 4.06 3.96
C ILE A 55 3.57 3.98 2.82
N ILE A 56 3.37 3.09 1.84
CA ILE A 56 4.31 2.95 0.73
C ILE A 56 4.31 4.16 -0.21
N LEU A 57 3.17 4.84 -0.34
CA LEU A 57 3.04 6.03 -1.19
C LEU A 57 3.76 7.22 -0.57
N ILE A 58 3.60 7.42 0.74
CA ILE A 58 4.31 8.48 1.47
C ILE A 58 5.81 8.19 1.45
N ALA A 59 6.22 6.95 1.72
CA ALA A 59 7.63 6.56 1.66
C ALA A 59 8.21 6.76 0.25
N ALA A 60 7.49 6.36 -0.80
CA ALA A 60 7.89 6.56 -2.19
C ALA A 60 8.05 8.04 -2.54
N ALA A 61 7.13 8.90 -2.09
CA ALA A 61 7.20 10.34 -2.33
C ALA A 61 8.42 10.96 -1.64
N LEU A 62 8.72 10.55 -0.40
CA LEU A 62 9.92 11.00 0.32
C LEU A 62 11.20 10.52 -0.39
N VAL A 63 11.26 9.26 -0.80
CA VAL A 63 12.41 8.69 -1.53
C VAL A 63 12.62 9.36 -2.88
N GLY A 64 11.55 9.69 -3.61
CA GLY A 64 11.65 10.40 -4.88
C GLY A 64 12.01 11.89 -4.72
N TYR A 65 11.70 12.48 -3.57
CA TYR A 65 12.01 13.89 -3.28
C TYR A 65 13.48 14.11 -2.89
N LEU A 66 14.07 13.16 -2.17
CA LEU A 66 15.49 13.16 -1.76
C LEU A 66 16.43 12.89 -2.94
#